data_AF-G7VV14-F1
#
_entry.id   AF-G7VV14-F1
#
_cell.length_a   1.000
_cell.length_b   1.000
_cell.length_c   1.000
_cell.angle_alpha   90.00
_cell.angle_beta   90.00
_cell.angle_gamma   90.00
#
_symmetry.space_group_name_H-M   'P 1'
#
loop_
_entity.id
_entity.type
_entity.pdbx_description
1 polymer ?
#
loop_
_entity_poly.entity_id
_entity_poly.type
_entity_poly.pdbx_seq_one_letter_code
_entity_poly.pdbx_strand_id
1 'polypeptide(L)'
;MKNIIFKKLGTMMLALLIGASVFSLFPTVTKAETTNVTWKNGSVTTTLDGSGTSDRATVGKTSGKWYWEVKLSNTASIVGITGESDRQYQGIYGNTGEIFNNITSLVRIGYNIHFGLNDVIGVALDLDNDKIVWYKNGVFLGANSIKPSELEGSRIFPVIVSGTSQKIGFEANFGARDFKYPIPKGFLPYQDSGTSTTPDPSTTPDPSTTPDPSTTPDPSTTPGSSTTPGSSTTPGSSDTDGSSQPTGDRAILTVTMDNGFDKEFDLSKKELNAFIAWYDAKDAGRGASFFAIDKHNNNKGPFSNRKEYVIFNKILTFEVSEYSTK
;
A
#
# COMPACT_ATOMS: atom_id res chain seq x y z
N MET A 1 49.77 66.20 45.94
CA MET A 1 48.53 66.84 46.43
C MET A 1 47.45 65.79 46.58
N LYS A 2 46.92 65.66 47.81
CA LYS A 2 45.59 65.18 48.26
C LYS A 2 44.96 63.86 47.70
N ASN A 3 44.77 62.93 48.64
CA ASN A 3 43.88 61.76 48.62
C ASN A 3 42.38 62.11 48.59
N ILE A 4 41.55 61.24 47.98
CA ILE A 4 40.19 60.75 48.41
C ILE A 4 39.98 59.40 47.65
N ILE A 5 39.95 58.17 48.20
CA ILE A 5 39.14 57.43 49.22
C ILE A 5 37.71 57.01 48.77
N PHE A 6 37.59 55.71 48.44
CA PHE A 6 36.49 54.70 48.67
C PHE A 6 35.03 54.92 48.20
N LYS A 7 34.48 53.97 47.42
CA LYS A 7 33.58 52.86 47.90
C LYS A 7 33.02 51.93 46.79
N LYS A 8 33.37 50.64 46.92
CA LYS A 8 32.57 49.39 46.84
C LYS A 8 31.24 49.30 46.03
N LEU A 9 31.21 48.20 45.25
CA LEU A 9 30.16 47.16 45.10
C LEU A 9 28.97 47.41 44.15
N GLY A 10 28.83 46.51 43.17
CA GLY A 10 27.68 46.43 42.27
C GLY A 10 27.88 45.38 41.16
N THR A 11 27.99 44.12 41.56
CA THR A 11 27.97 42.93 40.70
C THR A 11 26.62 42.84 39.98
N MET A 12 26.59 42.63 38.65
CA MET A 12 25.74 41.63 37.97
C MET A 12 25.82 41.71 36.45
N MET A 13 26.19 40.56 35.86
CA MET A 13 25.82 40.00 34.55
C MET A 13 25.83 40.89 33.29
N LEU A 14 26.69 40.52 32.33
CA LEU A 14 26.20 39.89 31.09
C LEU A 14 27.37 39.17 30.39
N ALA A 15 27.42 37.85 30.50
CA ALA A 15 28.28 37.01 29.68
C ALA A 15 27.56 36.77 28.34
N LEU A 16 28.07 37.38 27.27
CA LEU A 16 27.60 37.17 25.90
C LEU A 16 28.20 35.85 25.38
N LEU A 17 27.44 34.75 25.48
CA LEU A 17 27.76 33.49 24.81
C LEU A 17 27.31 33.59 23.35
N ILE A 18 28.27 33.62 22.43
CA ILE A 18 28.06 33.43 21.00
C ILE A 18 27.77 31.94 20.79
N GLY A 19 26.50 31.57 20.83
CA GLY A 19 26.01 30.29 20.32
C GLY A 19 25.69 30.45 18.83
N ALA A 20 26.57 29.97 17.96
CA ALA A 20 26.27 29.80 16.54
C ALA A 20 25.18 28.72 16.41
N SER A 21 23.92 29.17 16.31
CA SER A 21 22.80 28.30 16.00
C SER A 21 22.89 27.90 14.53
N VAL A 22 23.45 26.73 14.26
CA VAL A 22 23.25 26.02 12.99
C VAL A 22 21.76 25.70 12.90
N PHE A 23 21.01 26.53 12.18
CA PHE A 23 19.67 26.18 11.72
C PHE A 23 19.80 24.93 10.84
N SER A 24 19.44 23.78 11.39
CA SER A 24 19.18 22.58 10.62
C SER A 24 18.04 22.89 9.65
N LEU A 25 18.36 22.98 8.35
CA LEU A 25 17.38 22.98 7.27
C LEU A 25 16.77 21.57 7.20
N PHE A 26 15.86 21.26 8.11
CA PHE A 26 14.89 20.22 7.81
C PHE A 26 13.99 20.77 6.71
N PRO A 27 13.70 20.00 5.64
CA PRO A 27 12.66 20.40 4.72
C PRO A 27 11.39 20.63 5.55
N THR A 28 10.86 21.85 5.51
CA THR A 28 9.54 22.14 6.07
C THR A 28 8.59 21.18 5.38
N VAL A 29 8.07 20.21 6.12
CA VAL A 29 6.98 19.35 5.63
C VAL A 29 5.78 20.26 5.48
N THR A 30 5.59 20.81 4.29
CA THR A 30 4.35 21.48 3.93
C THR A 30 3.29 20.41 3.95
N LYS A 31 2.44 20.43 4.99
CA LYS A 31 1.25 19.59 5.09
C LYS A 31 0.52 19.65 3.74
N ALA A 32 0.23 18.49 3.15
CA ALA A 32 -0.47 18.41 1.89
C ALA A 32 -1.77 19.25 1.96
N GLU A 33 -2.03 20.06 0.93
CA GLU A 33 -3.23 20.87 0.89
C GLU A 33 -4.45 19.94 0.79
N THR A 34 -5.38 20.03 1.75
CA THR A 34 -6.60 19.21 1.76
C THR A 34 -7.80 20.04 1.33
N THR A 35 -8.70 19.45 0.54
CA THR A 35 -10.03 19.99 0.27
C THR A 35 -11.04 19.39 1.25
N ASN A 36 -12.02 20.17 1.71
CA ASN A 36 -13.10 19.61 2.55
C ASN A 36 -14.08 18.85 1.65
N VAL A 37 -13.84 17.55 1.47
CA VAL A 37 -14.72 16.67 0.69
C VAL A 37 -15.86 16.18 1.57
N THR A 38 -17.08 16.33 1.07
CA THR A 38 -18.33 15.88 1.70
C THR A 38 -19.23 15.27 0.63
N TRP A 39 -20.34 14.67 1.04
CA TRP A 39 -21.47 14.45 0.14
C TRP A 39 -22.12 15.78 -0.28
N LYS A 40 -23.02 15.77 -1.27
CA LYS A 40 -23.69 17.01 -1.74
C LYS A 40 -24.46 17.73 -0.63
N ASN A 41 -24.89 17.00 0.40
CA ASN A 41 -25.56 17.57 1.57
C ASN A 41 -24.62 18.35 2.52
N GLY A 42 -23.32 18.44 2.23
CA GLY A 42 -22.33 19.15 3.06
C GLY A 42 -21.80 18.36 4.26
N SER A 43 -22.16 17.08 4.39
CA SER A 43 -21.74 16.19 5.48
C SER A 43 -21.00 14.96 4.95
N VAL A 44 -20.21 14.31 5.79
CA VAL A 44 -19.64 12.97 5.50
C VAL A 44 -20.63 11.84 5.81
N THR A 45 -21.75 12.17 6.46
CA THR A 45 -22.85 11.24 6.72
C THR A 45 -24.08 11.66 5.91
N THR A 46 -24.73 10.70 5.28
CA THR A 46 -25.97 10.92 4.53
C THR A 46 -26.92 9.73 4.64
N THR A 47 -28.18 9.95 4.31
CA THR A 47 -29.19 8.90 4.22
C THR A 47 -29.89 8.98 2.89
N LEU A 48 -30.05 7.84 2.22
CA LEU A 48 -30.78 7.69 0.98
C LEU A 48 -32.12 7.02 1.26
N ASP A 49 -33.19 7.51 0.63
CA ASP A 49 -34.56 7.04 0.83
C ASP A 49 -35.15 6.64 -0.53
N GLY A 50 -35.46 5.35 -0.70
CA GLY A 50 -35.96 4.80 -1.94
C GLY A 50 -34.87 4.16 -2.83
N SER A 51 -35.31 3.19 -3.64
CA SER A 51 -34.42 2.40 -4.51
C SER A 51 -33.90 3.24 -5.68
N GLY A 52 -32.62 3.09 -5.99
CA GLY A 52 -31.94 3.81 -7.06
C GLY A 52 -31.59 5.26 -6.73
N THR A 53 -31.94 5.76 -5.55
CA THR A 53 -31.47 7.09 -5.11
C THR A 53 -29.98 7.06 -4.83
N SER A 54 -29.31 8.20 -5.04
CA SER A 54 -27.85 8.31 -4.96
C SER A 54 -27.41 9.66 -4.41
N ASP A 55 -26.18 9.70 -3.93
CA ASP A 55 -25.44 10.92 -3.59
C ASP A 55 -23.98 10.76 -4.03
N ARG A 56 -23.29 11.87 -4.31
CA ARG A 56 -21.87 11.86 -4.70
C ARG A 56 -21.05 12.88 -3.92
N ALA A 57 -19.74 12.68 -3.90
CA ALA A 57 -18.82 13.63 -3.30
C ALA A 57 -18.86 15.00 -4.01
N THR A 58 -18.60 16.08 -3.28
CA THR A 58 -18.56 17.46 -3.80
C THR A 58 -17.34 17.73 -4.67
N VAL A 59 -16.27 16.96 -4.49
CA VAL A 59 -15.01 17.08 -5.22
C VAL A 59 -14.82 15.82 -6.05
N GLY A 60 -14.41 16.01 -7.30
CA GLY A 60 -14.04 14.93 -8.21
C GLY A 60 -12.58 15.07 -8.64
N LYS A 61 -11.99 13.97 -9.11
CA LYS A 61 -10.57 13.87 -9.50
C LYS A 61 -10.43 13.56 -10.97
N THR A 62 -9.36 14.06 -11.59
CA THR A 62 -9.06 13.86 -13.02
C THR A 62 -7.77 13.04 -13.26
N SER A 63 -6.94 12.87 -12.25
CA SER A 63 -5.67 12.13 -12.28
C SER A 63 -5.27 11.72 -10.86
N GLY A 64 -4.26 10.87 -10.70
CA GLY A 64 -3.72 10.46 -9.40
C GLY A 64 -4.34 9.17 -8.83
N LYS A 65 -3.87 8.81 -7.63
CA LYS A 65 -4.27 7.61 -6.89
C LYS A 65 -4.90 7.99 -5.57
N TRP A 66 -6.17 7.65 -5.40
CA TRP A 66 -7.00 8.16 -4.30
C TRP A 66 -7.69 7.04 -3.53
N TYR A 67 -7.86 7.24 -2.23
CA TYR A 67 -8.50 6.28 -1.34
C TYR A 67 -9.55 6.93 -0.44
N TRP A 68 -10.69 6.27 -0.29
CA TRP A 68 -11.69 6.62 0.72
C TRP A 68 -12.34 5.36 1.29
N GLU A 69 -12.97 5.52 2.45
CA GLU A 69 -13.76 4.48 3.11
C GLU A 69 -15.23 4.90 3.19
N VAL A 70 -16.15 3.94 3.11
CA VAL A 70 -17.58 4.14 3.38
C VAL A 70 -18.08 3.04 4.32
N LYS A 71 -18.56 3.42 5.50
CA LYS A 71 -19.23 2.52 6.44
C LYS A 71 -20.70 2.39 6.07
N LEU A 72 -21.18 1.15 6.01
CA LEU A 72 -22.54 0.81 5.58
C LEU A 72 -23.50 0.63 6.76
N SER A 73 -24.75 1.08 6.61
CA SER A 73 -25.83 0.76 7.55
C SER A 73 -26.75 -0.39 7.07
N ASN A 74 -26.56 -0.89 5.84
CA ASN A 74 -27.43 -1.89 5.23
C ASN A 74 -26.70 -2.67 4.12
N THR A 75 -27.08 -3.93 3.90
CA THR A 75 -26.49 -4.80 2.88
C THR A 75 -26.89 -4.40 1.46
N ALA A 76 -28.03 -3.74 1.26
CA ALA A 76 -28.47 -3.26 -0.05
C ALA A 76 -27.81 -1.92 -0.46
N SER A 77 -26.57 -1.68 -0.03
CA SER A 77 -25.81 -0.46 -0.31
C SER A 77 -24.89 -0.66 -1.52
N ILE A 78 -24.78 0.33 -2.40
CA ILE A 78 -23.79 0.33 -3.48
C ILE A 78 -22.77 1.44 -3.21
N VAL A 79 -21.47 1.12 -3.32
CA VAL A 79 -20.36 2.09 -3.16
C VAL A 79 -19.46 2.06 -4.38
N GLY A 80 -19.16 3.22 -4.97
CA GLY A 80 -18.37 3.23 -6.19
C GLY A 80 -18.01 4.61 -6.69
N ILE A 81 -17.99 4.75 -8.02
CA ILE A 81 -17.65 5.97 -8.73
C ILE A 81 -18.73 6.38 -9.74
N THR A 82 -18.84 7.69 -9.98
CA THR A 82 -19.69 8.30 -11.01
C THR A 82 -18.91 9.34 -11.81
N GLY A 83 -19.36 9.60 -13.04
CA GLY A 83 -18.83 10.63 -13.93
C GLY A 83 -19.43 12.02 -13.66
N GLU A 84 -19.14 12.97 -14.54
CA GLU A 84 -19.50 14.39 -14.32
C GLU A 84 -21.01 14.68 -14.29
N SER A 85 -21.83 13.88 -14.98
CA SER A 85 -23.28 14.13 -15.08
C SER A 85 -24.16 13.45 -14.04
N ASP A 86 -23.59 12.62 -13.16
CA ASP A 86 -24.30 11.71 -12.25
C ASP A 86 -25.15 10.63 -12.88
N ARG A 87 -25.26 10.57 -14.21
CA ARG A 87 -26.15 9.62 -14.87
C ARG A 87 -25.59 8.21 -14.86
N GLN A 88 -24.27 8.08 -14.89
CA GLN A 88 -23.58 6.81 -14.95
C GLN A 88 -22.87 6.50 -13.64
N TYR A 89 -22.92 5.27 -13.16
CA TYR A 89 -22.14 4.83 -12.01
C TYR A 89 -21.60 3.42 -12.20
N GLN A 90 -20.54 3.13 -11.47
CA GLN A 90 -19.96 1.79 -11.34
C GLN A 90 -19.62 1.59 -9.86
N GLY A 91 -20.25 0.61 -9.21
CA GLY A 91 -20.07 0.40 -7.78
C GLY A 91 -20.35 -1.02 -7.32
N ILE A 92 -19.67 -1.42 -6.26
CA ILE A 92 -19.84 -2.73 -5.66
C ILE A 92 -21.15 -2.78 -4.88
N TYR A 93 -21.96 -3.81 -5.13
CA TYR A 93 -23.23 -4.00 -4.45
C TYR A 93 -23.07 -4.85 -3.19
N GLY A 94 -23.55 -4.31 -2.07
CA GLY A 94 -23.44 -4.88 -0.74
C GLY A 94 -24.03 -6.30 -0.61
N ASN A 95 -25.12 -6.58 -1.33
CA ASN A 95 -25.89 -7.80 -1.15
C ASN A 95 -25.30 -8.99 -1.90
N THR A 96 -24.71 -8.76 -3.08
CA THR A 96 -24.19 -9.83 -3.95
C THR A 96 -22.68 -9.78 -4.14
N GLY A 97 -22.04 -8.67 -3.78
CA GLY A 97 -20.62 -8.43 -4.02
C GLY A 97 -20.27 -8.12 -5.47
N GLU A 98 -21.25 -8.08 -6.37
CA GLU A 98 -21.04 -7.80 -7.79
C GLU A 98 -20.90 -6.29 -8.02
N ILE A 99 -20.16 -5.92 -9.06
CA ILE A 99 -20.11 -4.52 -9.50
C ILE A 99 -21.34 -4.25 -10.36
N PHE A 100 -22.23 -3.44 -9.81
CA PHE A 100 -23.39 -2.89 -10.49
C PHE A 100 -22.96 -1.61 -11.21
N ASN A 101 -23.30 -1.54 -12.47
CA ASN A 101 -23.12 -0.34 -13.28
C ASN A 101 -24.29 -0.23 -14.26
N ASN A 102 -24.58 0.99 -14.71
CA ASN A 102 -25.65 1.28 -15.67
C ASN A 102 -25.09 1.73 -17.04
N ILE A 103 -23.88 1.26 -17.36
CA ILE A 103 -23.14 1.57 -18.58
C ILE A 103 -23.00 0.30 -19.42
N THR A 104 -22.56 -0.78 -18.77
CA THR A 104 -22.31 -2.09 -19.35
C THR A 104 -23.06 -3.17 -18.55
N SER A 105 -22.69 -4.43 -18.74
CA SER A 105 -23.24 -5.54 -17.94
C SER A 105 -22.60 -5.57 -16.54
N LEU A 106 -23.28 -6.22 -15.60
CA LEU A 106 -22.74 -6.48 -14.27
C LEU A 106 -21.40 -7.24 -14.35
N VAL A 107 -20.47 -6.93 -13.44
CA VAL A 107 -19.15 -7.57 -13.36
C VAL A 107 -19.02 -8.30 -12.03
N ARG A 108 -18.72 -9.61 -12.07
CA ARG A 108 -18.47 -10.42 -10.86
C ARG A 108 -17.03 -10.25 -10.40
N ILE A 109 -16.85 -9.99 -9.12
CA ILE A 109 -15.56 -10.02 -8.44
C ILE A 109 -15.54 -11.19 -7.47
N GLY A 110 -14.96 -12.32 -7.90
CA GLY A 110 -14.95 -13.54 -7.10
C GLY A 110 -16.34 -14.09 -6.75
N TYR A 111 -16.38 -15.04 -5.81
CA TYR A 111 -17.59 -15.70 -5.34
C TYR A 111 -17.80 -15.42 -3.84
N ASN A 112 -19.06 -15.23 -3.42
CA ASN A 112 -19.51 -15.14 -2.01
C ASN A 112 -19.11 -13.88 -1.20
N ILE A 113 -18.91 -12.75 -1.86
CA ILE A 113 -18.67 -11.48 -1.16
C ILE A 113 -20.03 -10.89 -0.70
N HIS A 114 -20.24 -10.83 0.62
CA HIS A 114 -21.43 -10.21 1.22
C HIS A 114 -21.01 -9.14 2.19
N PHE A 115 -21.66 -7.99 2.13
CA PHE A 115 -21.43 -6.88 3.05
C PHE A 115 -22.58 -6.78 4.04
N GLY A 116 -22.24 -6.61 5.31
CA GLY A 116 -23.13 -6.52 6.44
C GLY A 116 -23.23 -5.10 7.00
N LEU A 117 -24.07 -4.98 8.02
CA LEU A 117 -24.14 -3.80 8.87
C LEU A 117 -22.75 -3.49 9.46
N ASN A 118 -22.34 -2.21 9.40
CA ASN A 118 -21.06 -1.69 9.89
C ASN A 118 -19.80 -2.15 9.14
N ASP A 119 -19.93 -2.93 8.07
CA ASP A 119 -18.79 -3.17 7.18
C ASP A 119 -18.33 -1.85 6.56
N VAL A 120 -17.02 -1.75 6.36
CA VAL A 120 -16.36 -0.61 5.72
C VAL A 120 -15.86 -1.03 4.36
N ILE A 121 -16.31 -0.30 3.35
CA ILE A 121 -15.86 -0.45 1.97
C ILE A 121 -14.74 0.53 1.74
N GLY A 122 -13.53 0.02 1.52
CA GLY A 122 -12.43 0.83 1.02
C GLY A 122 -12.45 0.86 -0.50
N VAL A 123 -12.22 2.03 -1.10
CA VAL A 123 -12.13 2.17 -2.56
C VAL A 123 -10.79 2.82 -2.90
N ALA A 124 -9.99 2.13 -3.71
CA ALA A 124 -8.73 2.63 -4.24
C ALA A 124 -8.90 2.92 -5.74
N LEU A 125 -8.88 4.20 -6.10
CA LEU A 125 -9.09 4.71 -7.45
C LEU A 125 -7.75 5.19 -8.03
N ASP A 126 -7.24 4.50 -9.05
CA ASP A 126 -5.99 4.80 -9.75
C ASP A 126 -6.33 5.35 -11.14
N LEU A 127 -6.51 6.67 -11.22
CA LEU A 127 -6.85 7.35 -12.47
C LEU A 127 -5.67 7.38 -13.45
N ASP A 128 -4.45 7.31 -12.95
CA ASP A 128 -3.24 7.29 -13.79
C ASP A 128 -3.12 5.98 -14.58
N ASN A 129 -3.70 4.88 -14.07
CA ASN A 129 -3.66 3.56 -14.69
C ASN A 129 -5.04 3.05 -15.09
N ASP A 130 -6.07 3.90 -15.00
CA ASP A 130 -7.46 3.58 -15.32
C ASP A 130 -7.98 2.32 -14.61
N LYS A 131 -7.73 2.25 -13.30
CA LYS A 131 -8.07 1.10 -12.45
C LYS A 131 -8.81 1.52 -11.20
N ILE A 132 -9.68 0.64 -10.74
CA ILE A 132 -10.36 0.76 -9.46
C ILE A 132 -10.34 -0.58 -8.73
N VAL A 133 -10.15 -0.54 -7.41
CA VAL A 133 -10.09 -1.70 -6.53
C VAL A 133 -10.95 -1.46 -5.30
N TRP A 134 -11.66 -2.49 -4.86
CA TRP A 134 -12.47 -2.48 -3.65
C TRP A 134 -11.88 -3.36 -2.55
N TYR A 135 -12.13 -2.92 -1.32
CA TYR A 135 -11.72 -3.59 -0.09
C TYR A 135 -12.94 -3.75 0.82
N LYS A 136 -13.02 -4.88 1.51
CA LYS A 136 -13.95 -5.08 2.63
C LYS A 136 -13.14 -5.12 3.91
N ASN A 137 -13.38 -4.18 4.82
CA ASN A 137 -12.70 -4.16 6.12
C ASN A 137 -11.17 -4.30 5.99
N GLY A 138 -10.58 -3.58 5.04
CA GLY A 138 -9.15 -3.63 4.72
C GLY A 138 -8.70 -4.80 3.83
N VAL A 139 -9.55 -5.80 3.60
CA VAL A 139 -9.21 -6.99 2.78
C VAL A 139 -9.55 -6.75 1.31
N PHE A 140 -8.58 -6.94 0.42
CA PHE A 140 -8.73 -6.83 -1.02
C PHE A 140 -9.75 -7.84 -1.57
N LEU A 141 -10.66 -7.38 -2.43
CA LEU A 141 -11.78 -8.20 -2.93
C LEU A 141 -11.53 -8.88 -4.29
N GLY A 142 -10.37 -8.67 -4.88
CA GLY A 142 -10.02 -9.27 -6.17
C GLY A 142 -9.96 -8.26 -7.31
N ALA A 143 -9.38 -8.72 -8.42
CA ALA A 143 -9.30 -7.95 -9.65
C ALA A 143 -10.67 -7.86 -10.33
N ASN A 144 -10.87 -6.81 -11.11
CA ASN A 144 -12.05 -6.57 -11.91
C ASN A 144 -11.65 -5.91 -13.24
N SER A 145 -12.57 -5.87 -14.20
CA SER A 145 -12.34 -5.32 -15.55
C SER A 145 -12.88 -3.90 -15.72
N ILE A 146 -13.44 -3.30 -14.68
CA ILE A 146 -14.12 -2.00 -14.74
C ILE A 146 -13.08 -0.89 -14.83
N LYS A 147 -13.35 0.09 -15.68
CA LYS A 147 -12.45 1.22 -15.91
C LYS A 147 -13.13 2.55 -15.58
N PRO A 148 -12.51 3.42 -14.77
CA PRO A 148 -13.02 4.78 -14.56
C PRO A 148 -13.28 5.54 -15.86
N SER A 149 -12.47 5.33 -16.91
CA SER A 149 -12.64 5.96 -18.23
C SER A 149 -13.89 5.54 -19.01
N GLU A 150 -14.61 4.50 -18.58
CA GLU A 150 -15.91 4.13 -19.16
C GLU A 150 -17.04 5.07 -18.74
N LEU A 151 -16.83 5.86 -17.66
CA LEU A 151 -17.75 6.89 -17.23
C LEU A 151 -17.64 8.14 -18.12
N GLU A 152 -18.75 8.82 -18.31
CA GLU A 152 -18.77 10.07 -19.04
C GLU A 152 -18.06 11.23 -18.30
N GLY A 153 -17.40 12.06 -19.09
CA GLY A 153 -16.60 13.18 -18.59
C GLY A 153 -15.16 12.77 -18.24
N SER A 154 -14.41 13.72 -17.71
CA SER A 154 -12.99 13.53 -17.35
C SER A 154 -12.77 13.43 -15.84
N ARG A 155 -13.77 13.86 -15.06
CA ARG A 155 -13.71 13.95 -13.61
C ARG A 155 -14.57 12.87 -12.96
N ILE A 156 -13.95 12.12 -12.06
CA ILE A 156 -14.55 10.98 -11.38
C ILE A 156 -14.79 11.30 -9.92
N PHE A 157 -15.97 10.94 -9.41
CA PHE A 157 -16.44 11.25 -8.06
C PHE A 157 -16.84 9.97 -7.32
N PRO A 158 -16.54 9.84 -6.01
CA PRO A 158 -17.16 8.85 -5.14
C PRO A 158 -18.68 8.98 -5.19
N VAL A 159 -19.37 7.85 -5.32
CA VAL A 159 -20.83 7.77 -5.32
C VAL A 159 -21.30 6.65 -4.40
N ILE A 160 -22.48 6.86 -3.82
CA ILE A 160 -23.26 5.86 -3.10
C ILE A 160 -24.64 5.76 -3.74
N VAL A 161 -25.20 4.55 -3.77
CA VAL A 161 -26.55 4.30 -4.32
C VAL A 161 -27.30 3.34 -3.40
N SER A 162 -28.60 3.58 -3.21
CA SER A 162 -29.48 2.65 -2.51
C SER A 162 -30.01 1.57 -3.44
N GLY A 163 -29.80 0.30 -3.10
CA GLY A 163 -30.41 -0.86 -3.77
C GLY A 163 -31.73 -1.30 -3.14
N THR A 164 -32.29 -0.53 -2.21
CA THR A 164 -33.52 -0.88 -1.48
C THR A 164 -34.48 0.29 -1.38
N SER A 165 -35.78 0.00 -1.21
CA SER A 165 -36.81 0.98 -0.92
C SER A 165 -36.77 1.52 0.52
N GLN A 166 -36.01 0.89 1.41
CA GLN A 166 -35.83 1.36 2.78
C GLN A 166 -34.88 2.56 2.84
N LYS A 167 -35.05 3.38 3.88
CA LYS A 167 -34.08 4.43 4.21
C LYS A 167 -32.80 3.80 4.77
N ILE A 168 -31.66 4.06 4.12
CA ILE A 168 -30.35 3.53 4.50
C ILE A 168 -29.33 4.66 4.67
N GLY A 169 -28.32 4.43 5.50
CA GLY A 169 -27.30 5.41 5.87
C GLY A 169 -25.91 5.03 5.39
N PHE A 170 -25.11 6.07 5.11
CA PHE A 170 -23.73 5.97 4.68
C PHE A 170 -22.89 6.97 5.46
N GLU A 171 -21.71 6.55 5.88
CA GLU A 171 -20.71 7.41 6.51
C GLU A 171 -19.39 7.26 5.79
N ALA A 172 -18.95 8.32 5.10
CA ALA A 172 -17.66 8.37 4.44
C ALA A 172 -16.53 8.76 5.38
N ASN A 173 -15.33 8.32 5.01
CA ASN A 173 -14.09 8.98 5.36
C ASN A 173 -13.31 9.25 4.08
N PHE A 174 -13.22 10.52 3.69
CA PHE A 174 -12.41 10.97 2.56
C PHE A 174 -10.96 11.29 2.96
N GLY A 175 -10.63 11.17 4.25
CA GLY A 175 -9.30 11.47 4.80
C GLY A 175 -9.26 12.51 5.91
N ALA A 176 -10.41 13.02 6.37
CA ALA A 176 -10.49 14.10 7.36
C ALA A 176 -10.18 13.61 8.78
N ARG A 177 -10.29 12.29 8.95
CA ARG A 177 -9.97 11.53 10.16
C ARG A 177 -9.16 10.33 9.75
N ASP A 178 -8.49 9.71 10.72
CA ASP A 178 -7.75 8.47 10.50
C ASP A 178 -8.65 7.40 9.87
N PHE A 179 -8.10 6.72 8.86
CA PHE A 179 -8.78 5.58 8.23
C PHE A 179 -8.83 4.41 9.21
N LYS A 180 -9.91 3.62 9.13
CA LYS A 180 -10.04 2.44 9.97
C LYS A 180 -9.08 1.34 9.52
N TYR A 181 -8.82 1.26 8.22
CA TYR A 181 -7.88 0.34 7.61
C TYR A 181 -6.74 1.09 6.92
N PRO A 182 -5.53 0.50 6.86
CA PRO A 182 -4.41 1.13 6.19
C PRO A 182 -4.71 1.44 4.73
N ILE A 183 -4.33 2.65 4.29
CA ILE A 183 -4.42 3.03 2.89
C ILE A 183 -3.46 2.15 2.08
N PRO A 184 -3.89 1.60 0.92
CA PRO A 184 -3.00 0.87 0.03
C PRO A 184 -1.79 1.72 -0.39
N LYS A 185 -0.60 1.11 -0.42
CA LYS A 185 0.66 1.81 -0.75
C LYS A 185 0.55 2.58 -2.07
N GLY A 186 0.90 3.87 -2.02
CA GLY A 186 0.92 4.76 -3.18
C GLY A 186 -0.41 5.45 -3.48
N PHE A 187 -1.45 5.24 -2.67
CA PHE A 187 -2.69 6.00 -2.74
C PHE A 187 -2.69 7.09 -1.66
N LEU A 188 -3.28 8.24 -1.98
CA LEU A 188 -3.49 9.35 -1.05
C LEU A 188 -4.94 9.36 -0.56
N PRO A 189 -5.21 9.94 0.62
CA PRO A 189 -6.59 10.22 1.03
C PRO A 189 -7.32 11.04 -0.04
N TYR A 190 -8.58 10.71 -0.33
CA TYR A 190 -9.35 11.33 -1.41
C TYR A 190 -9.46 12.87 -1.28
N GLN A 191 -9.45 13.37 -0.05
CA GLN A 191 -9.49 14.80 0.24
C GLN A 191 -8.20 15.56 -0.06
N ASP A 192 -7.06 14.86 -0.14
CA ASP A 192 -5.78 15.47 -0.49
C ASP A 192 -5.85 16.05 -1.89
N SER A 193 -5.23 17.20 -2.15
CA SER A 193 -5.11 17.80 -3.49
C SER A 193 -4.10 17.09 -4.39
N GLY A 194 -3.18 16.30 -3.82
CA GLY A 194 -2.11 15.61 -4.56
C GLY A 194 -0.99 16.53 -5.05
N THR A 195 -0.96 17.78 -4.61
CA THR A 195 0.08 18.77 -4.94
C THR A 195 1.22 18.80 -3.92
N SER A 196 1.34 17.78 -3.07
CA SER A 196 2.46 17.70 -2.10
C SER A 196 3.80 17.64 -2.84
N THR A 197 4.69 18.59 -2.54
CA THR A 197 6.04 18.70 -3.11
C THR A 197 7.09 17.89 -2.34
N THR A 198 6.72 16.91 -1.49
CA THR A 198 7.70 16.04 -0.80
C THR A 198 7.08 14.69 -0.41
N PRO A 199 7.84 13.57 -0.45
CA PRO A 199 7.36 12.28 0.05
C PRO A 199 7.03 12.34 1.54
N ASP A 200 5.87 11.84 1.92
CA ASP A 200 5.42 11.70 3.32
C ASP A 200 6.01 10.43 3.95
N PRO A 201 6.78 10.50 5.05
CA PRO A 201 7.14 9.37 5.88
C PRO A 201 6.32 9.40 7.19
N SER A 202 5.00 9.22 7.15
CA SER A 202 4.20 9.08 8.37
C SER A 202 3.79 7.63 8.66
N THR A 203 4.78 6.81 9.03
CA THR A 203 4.62 5.83 10.12
C THR A 203 5.93 5.81 10.89
N THR A 204 6.12 6.76 11.80
CA THR A 204 7.18 6.68 12.81
C THR A 204 6.71 5.70 13.90
N PRO A 205 7.41 4.59 14.15
CA PRO A 205 7.25 3.85 15.39
C PRO A 205 7.77 4.70 16.56
N ASP A 206 7.00 4.74 17.64
CA ASP A 206 7.33 5.38 18.92
C ASP A 206 8.79 5.07 19.37
N PRO A 207 9.65 6.07 19.64
CA PRO A 207 10.99 5.83 20.15
C PRO A 207 10.94 5.71 21.67
N SER A 208 10.49 4.56 22.18
CA SER A 208 10.63 4.25 23.61
C SER A 208 11.08 2.80 23.89
N THR A 209 12.18 2.38 23.29
CA THR A 209 13.06 1.39 23.91
C THR A 209 14.51 1.80 23.73
N THR A 210 15.13 2.26 24.81
CA THR A 210 16.57 2.46 24.93
C THR A 210 17.27 1.11 24.70
N PRO A 211 18.18 0.97 23.72
CA PRO A 211 19.08 -0.18 23.68
C PRO A 211 20.27 0.05 24.61
N ASP A 212 20.49 -0.91 25.50
CA ASP A 212 21.65 -1.02 26.39
C ASP A 212 22.97 -1.10 25.58
N PRO A 213 24.04 -0.35 25.92
CA PRO A 213 25.28 -0.36 25.14
C PRO A 213 26.31 -1.36 25.70
N SER A 214 26.47 -2.51 25.06
CA SER A 214 27.75 -3.24 24.95
C SER A 214 27.57 -4.40 23.97
N THR A 215 28.34 -4.53 22.89
CA THR A 215 29.76 -4.86 22.88
C THR A 215 30.48 -4.32 21.63
N THR A 216 31.75 -3.98 21.83
CA THR A 216 32.71 -3.41 20.88
C THR A 216 33.02 -4.33 19.69
N PRO A 217 33.36 -3.78 18.49
CA PRO A 217 33.62 -4.54 17.27
C PRO A 217 35.09 -4.97 17.13
N ASP A 218 35.34 -6.10 16.46
CA ASP A 218 36.67 -6.49 15.97
C ASP A 218 36.78 -6.17 14.46
N PRO A 219 37.88 -5.55 13.98
CA PRO A 219 38.03 -5.11 12.60
C PRO A 219 38.88 -6.08 11.77
N SER A 220 38.63 -6.08 10.45
CA SER A 220 39.51 -6.48 9.32
C SER A 220 38.69 -7.31 8.33
N THR A 221 38.37 -6.81 7.14
CA THR A 221 39.33 -6.57 6.05
C THR A 221 38.75 -5.57 5.03
N THR A 222 39.61 -4.73 4.48
CA THR A 222 39.39 -3.85 3.30
C THR A 222 40.40 -4.30 2.22
N PRO A 223 40.41 -3.82 0.95
CA PRO A 223 39.38 -3.26 0.06
C PRO A 223 39.35 -3.94 -1.34
N GLY A 224 38.30 -3.68 -2.14
CA GLY A 224 38.36 -3.85 -3.60
C GLY A 224 37.38 -2.93 -4.32
N SER A 225 37.89 -1.90 -4.98
CA SER A 225 37.14 -0.93 -5.80
C SER A 225 36.77 -1.45 -7.19
N SER A 226 35.70 -0.86 -7.74
CA SER A 226 35.40 -0.62 -9.17
C SER A 226 34.86 -1.79 -10.02
N THR A 227 33.60 -1.68 -10.48
CA THR A 227 33.22 -1.22 -11.84
C THR A 227 31.69 -1.31 -12.05
N THR A 228 31.08 -0.24 -12.57
CA THR A 228 29.79 -0.22 -13.33
C THR A 228 30.11 -0.56 -14.81
N PRO A 229 29.20 -0.88 -15.77
CA PRO A 229 27.74 -1.16 -15.76
C PRO A 229 27.29 -2.46 -16.51
N GLY A 230 26.07 -2.92 -16.21
CA GLY A 230 25.10 -3.35 -17.24
C GLY A 230 25.04 -4.82 -17.70
N SER A 231 23.83 -5.15 -18.17
CA SER A 231 23.42 -6.32 -18.97
C SER A 231 22.98 -7.61 -18.27
N SER A 232 21.68 -7.86 -18.47
CA SER A 232 21.02 -9.16 -18.66
C SER A 232 21.97 -10.35 -18.78
N THR A 233 21.85 -11.28 -17.83
CA THR A 233 22.29 -12.66 -18.02
C THR A 233 21.11 -13.58 -17.79
N THR A 234 20.53 -14.03 -18.90
CA THR A 234 19.86 -15.34 -18.98
C THR A 234 20.94 -16.42 -18.86
N PRO A 235 20.83 -17.39 -17.94
CA PRO A 235 21.55 -18.64 -18.08
C PRO A 235 20.65 -19.63 -18.82
N GLY A 236 21.07 -20.02 -20.02
CA GLY A 236 20.62 -21.26 -20.63
C GLY A 236 21.22 -22.45 -19.88
N SER A 237 20.47 -23.55 -19.81
CA SER A 237 21.02 -24.86 -19.47
C SER A 237 20.27 -25.92 -20.28
N SER A 238 20.94 -26.42 -21.31
CA SER A 238 20.83 -27.80 -21.74
C SER A 238 21.65 -28.65 -20.78
N ASP A 239 21.05 -29.66 -20.17
CA ASP A 239 21.67 -30.98 -20.00
C ASP A 239 20.63 -32.02 -19.60
N THR A 240 20.88 -33.23 -20.08
CA THR A 240 19.97 -34.37 -20.19
C THR A 240 20.27 -35.37 -19.08
N ASP A 241 19.20 -35.93 -18.50
CA ASP A 241 19.05 -37.24 -17.85
C ASP A 241 19.95 -37.65 -16.67
N GLY A 242 19.32 -38.12 -15.59
CA GLY A 242 19.99 -38.65 -14.40
C GLY A 242 19.14 -38.52 -13.15
N SER A 243 18.35 -39.56 -12.85
CA SER A 243 17.60 -39.74 -11.60
C SER A 243 18.55 -39.91 -10.39
N SER A 244 19.07 -38.81 -9.87
CA SER A 244 19.62 -38.77 -8.52
C SER A 244 19.07 -37.53 -7.81
N GLN A 245 18.33 -37.76 -6.73
CA GLN A 245 18.00 -36.72 -5.78
C GLN A 245 19.33 -36.15 -5.28
N PRO A 246 19.64 -34.86 -5.48
CA PRO A 246 20.89 -34.31 -4.99
C PRO A 246 20.90 -34.41 -3.46
N THR A 247 21.86 -35.15 -2.91
CA THR A 247 22.19 -35.16 -1.49
C THR A 247 22.83 -33.81 -1.15
N GLY A 248 22.12 -32.97 -0.40
CA GLY A 248 22.62 -31.64 -0.02
C GLY A 248 21.63 -30.79 0.75
N ASP A 249 22.13 -29.70 1.33
CA ASP A 249 21.37 -28.67 2.07
C ASP A 249 20.21 -28.12 1.22
N ARG A 250 18.99 -28.53 1.56
CA ARG A 250 17.74 -28.06 0.95
C ARG A 250 16.94 -27.26 1.97
N ALA A 251 16.01 -26.45 1.49
CA ALA A 251 15.11 -25.71 2.34
C ALA A 251 13.69 -25.71 1.77
N ILE A 252 12.71 -25.82 2.66
CA ILE A 252 11.33 -25.49 2.35
C ILE A 252 11.16 -23.99 2.56
N LEU A 253 10.86 -23.27 1.49
CA LEU A 253 10.41 -21.88 1.52
C LEU A 253 8.90 -21.86 1.45
N THR A 254 8.24 -21.43 2.52
CA THR A 254 6.79 -21.21 2.56
C THR A 254 6.54 -19.72 2.48
N VAL A 255 5.94 -19.25 1.39
CA VAL A 255 5.57 -17.85 1.18
C VAL A 255 4.08 -17.71 1.42
N THR A 256 3.72 -17.00 2.50
CA THR A 256 2.33 -16.58 2.72
C THR A 256 2.09 -15.30 1.95
N MET A 257 1.16 -15.35 1.00
CA MET A 257 0.81 -14.22 0.17
C MET A 257 -0.13 -13.25 0.90
N ASP A 258 -0.29 -12.03 0.39
CA ASP A 258 -1.18 -10.98 0.96
C ASP A 258 -2.67 -11.34 0.98
N ASN A 259 -3.06 -12.40 0.27
CA ASN A 259 -4.38 -13.00 0.28
C ASN A 259 -4.50 -14.19 1.26
N GLY A 260 -3.46 -14.48 2.03
CA GLY A 260 -3.40 -15.59 2.99
C GLY A 260 -3.17 -16.97 2.37
N PHE A 261 -2.97 -17.07 1.06
CA PHE A 261 -2.58 -18.35 0.45
C PHE A 261 -1.09 -18.61 0.65
N ASP A 262 -0.77 -19.82 1.10
CA ASP A 262 0.60 -20.29 1.19
C ASP A 262 1.05 -20.90 -0.14
N LYS A 263 2.28 -20.59 -0.50
CA LYS A 263 3.01 -21.24 -1.58
C LYS A 263 4.28 -21.85 -1.02
N GLU A 264 4.36 -23.17 -1.12
CA GLU A 264 5.51 -23.93 -0.65
C GLU A 264 6.43 -24.29 -1.82
N PHE A 265 7.74 -24.13 -1.59
CA PHE A 265 8.78 -24.45 -2.55
C PHE A 265 9.90 -25.21 -1.88
N ASP A 266 10.29 -26.33 -2.49
CA ASP A 266 11.51 -27.06 -2.11
C ASP A 266 12.67 -26.53 -2.97
N LEU A 267 13.60 -25.82 -2.33
CA LEU A 267 14.70 -25.09 -2.95
C LEU A 267 16.06 -25.66 -2.54
N SER A 268 17.03 -25.58 -3.45
CA SER A 268 18.44 -25.70 -3.06
C SER A 268 18.89 -24.47 -2.25
N LYS A 269 19.93 -24.61 -1.41
CA LYS A 269 20.51 -23.47 -0.68
C LYS A 269 20.89 -22.29 -1.57
N LYS A 270 21.35 -22.55 -2.79
CA LYS A 270 21.69 -21.51 -3.77
C LYS A 270 20.46 -20.70 -4.19
N GLU A 271 19.34 -21.38 -4.45
CA GLU A 271 18.10 -20.72 -4.85
C GLU A 271 17.45 -19.98 -3.70
N LEU A 272 17.49 -20.55 -2.49
CA LEU A 272 17.06 -19.87 -1.28
C LEU A 272 17.86 -18.56 -1.08
N ASN A 273 19.20 -18.62 -1.14
CA ASN A 273 20.03 -17.43 -0.99
C ASN A 273 19.74 -16.37 -2.07
N ALA A 274 19.45 -16.81 -3.29
CA ALA A 274 19.05 -15.91 -4.37
C ALA A 274 17.69 -15.25 -4.10
N PHE A 275 16.73 -15.98 -3.54
CA PHE A 275 15.43 -15.45 -3.13
C PHE A 275 15.59 -14.41 -2.00
N ILE A 276 16.35 -14.73 -0.95
CA ILE A 276 16.60 -13.80 0.17
C ILE A 276 17.31 -12.53 -0.31
N ALA A 277 18.38 -12.67 -1.11
CA ALA A 277 19.10 -11.52 -1.65
C ALA A 277 18.22 -10.64 -2.55
N TRP A 278 17.31 -11.24 -3.33
CA TRP A 278 16.33 -10.50 -4.09
C TRP A 278 15.34 -9.75 -3.20
N TYR A 279 14.83 -10.41 -2.15
CA TYR A 279 13.90 -9.81 -1.21
C TYR A 279 14.53 -8.60 -0.51
N ASP A 280 15.73 -8.76 0.06
CA ASP A 280 16.46 -7.69 0.74
C ASP A 280 16.80 -6.53 -0.20
N ALA A 281 17.22 -6.84 -1.43
CA ALA A 281 17.46 -5.81 -2.43
C ALA A 281 16.19 -5.02 -2.75
N LYS A 282 15.04 -5.71 -2.80
CA LYS A 282 13.76 -5.08 -3.10
C LYS A 282 13.19 -4.28 -1.95
N ASP A 283 13.37 -4.76 -0.73
CA ASP A 283 13.05 -4.05 0.50
C ASP A 283 13.89 -2.77 0.62
N ALA A 284 15.17 -2.83 0.26
CA ALA A 284 16.06 -1.67 0.11
C ALA A 284 15.74 -0.78 -1.11
N GLY A 285 14.60 -0.97 -1.77
CA GLY A 285 14.12 -0.12 -2.87
C GLY A 285 14.78 -0.37 -4.24
N ARG A 286 15.55 -1.44 -4.40
CA ARG A 286 16.30 -1.76 -5.63
C ARG A 286 15.77 -3.02 -6.31
N GLY A 287 16.23 -3.33 -7.52
CA GLY A 287 15.95 -4.63 -8.16
C GLY A 287 14.51 -4.87 -8.64
N ALA A 288 14.29 -6.08 -9.18
CA ALA A 288 13.06 -6.49 -9.85
C ALA A 288 11.88 -6.60 -8.88
N SER A 289 10.66 -6.33 -9.35
CA SER A 289 9.43 -6.47 -8.55
C SER A 289 8.94 -7.91 -8.37
N PHE A 290 9.62 -8.87 -9.00
CA PHE A 290 9.30 -10.29 -8.92
C PHE A 290 10.57 -11.14 -8.89
N PHE A 291 10.44 -12.36 -8.37
CA PHE A 291 11.44 -13.41 -8.42
C PHE A 291 10.85 -14.64 -9.09
N ALA A 292 11.62 -15.26 -9.99
CA ALA A 292 11.20 -16.47 -10.68
C ALA A 292 11.81 -17.70 -10.01
N ILE A 293 10.97 -18.57 -9.45
CA ILE A 293 11.35 -19.84 -8.84
C ILE A 293 11.13 -20.95 -9.87
N ASP A 294 12.16 -21.76 -10.14
CA ASP A 294 12.03 -22.94 -10.99
C ASP A 294 11.25 -24.05 -10.26
N LYS A 295 10.28 -24.67 -10.93
CA LYS A 295 9.48 -25.75 -10.33
C LYS A 295 10.15 -27.11 -10.39
N HIS A 296 11.37 -27.22 -10.94
CA HIS A 296 12.21 -28.42 -10.97
C HIS A 296 11.51 -29.68 -11.52
N ASN A 297 12.25 -30.76 -11.72
CA ASN A 297 11.68 -31.97 -12.34
C ASN A 297 10.54 -32.60 -11.52
N ASN A 298 10.49 -32.38 -10.20
CA ASN A 298 9.44 -32.91 -9.32
C ASN A 298 8.11 -32.12 -9.39
N ASN A 299 8.08 -30.88 -9.90
CA ASN A 299 6.86 -30.09 -10.02
C ASN A 299 6.70 -29.38 -11.40
N LYS A 300 7.53 -29.74 -12.38
CA LYS A 300 7.50 -29.22 -13.75
C LYS A 300 6.44 -29.89 -14.63
N GLY A 301 6.05 -31.12 -14.36
CA GLY A 301 5.04 -31.83 -15.17
C GLY A 301 5.46 -31.98 -16.65
N PRO A 302 4.52 -31.96 -17.63
CA PRO A 302 4.83 -32.18 -19.05
C PRO A 302 5.48 -30.96 -19.75
N PHE A 303 5.75 -29.87 -19.03
CA PHE A 303 6.24 -28.63 -19.61
C PHE A 303 7.76 -28.67 -19.79
N SER A 304 8.29 -28.07 -20.86
CA SER A 304 9.75 -27.97 -21.11
C SER A 304 10.47 -27.03 -20.14
N ASN A 305 9.75 -26.07 -19.55
CA ASN A 305 10.18 -25.19 -18.47
C ASN A 305 8.93 -24.75 -17.69
N ARG A 306 9.02 -24.70 -16.36
CA ARG A 306 7.94 -24.20 -15.51
C ARG A 306 8.54 -23.36 -14.39
N LYS A 307 8.22 -22.06 -14.40
CA LYS A 307 8.60 -21.13 -13.34
C LYS A 307 7.36 -20.60 -12.66
N GLU A 308 7.47 -20.34 -11.37
CA GLU A 308 6.49 -19.57 -10.62
C GLU A 308 7.09 -18.22 -10.26
N TYR A 309 6.30 -17.15 -10.41
CA TYR A 309 6.75 -15.79 -10.17
C TYR A 309 6.16 -15.29 -8.85
N VAL A 310 7.03 -15.05 -7.87
CA VAL A 310 6.66 -14.44 -6.59
C VAL A 310 6.79 -12.92 -6.74
N ILE A 311 5.74 -12.18 -6.40
CA ILE A 311 5.69 -10.72 -6.52
C ILE A 311 6.00 -10.13 -5.14
N PHE A 312 7.02 -9.28 -5.03
CA PHE A 312 7.48 -8.72 -3.74
C PHE A 312 6.34 -8.11 -2.94
N ASN A 313 5.56 -7.23 -3.57
CA ASN A 313 4.46 -6.51 -2.93
C ASN A 313 3.25 -7.40 -2.57
N LYS A 314 3.34 -8.71 -2.82
CA LYS A 314 2.31 -9.71 -2.55
C LYS A 314 2.74 -10.74 -1.52
N ILE A 315 3.94 -10.61 -0.96
CA ILE A 315 4.42 -11.43 0.16
C ILE A 315 3.92 -10.78 1.46
N LEU A 316 3.15 -11.52 2.25
CA LEU A 316 2.78 -11.12 3.61
C LEU A 316 3.90 -11.49 4.60
N THR A 317 4.34 -12.75 4.54
CA THR A 317 5.46 -13.29 5.31
C THR A 317 6.07 -14.47 4.55
N PHE A 318 7.26 -14.90 4.95
CA PHE A 318 7.81 -16.17 4.50
C PHE A 318 8.54 -16.89 5.63
N GLU A 319 8.50 -18.21 5.59
CA GLU A 319 9.22 -19.10 6.49
C GLU A 319 10.26 -19.89 5.70
N VAL A 320 11.43 -20.09 6.31
CA VAL A 320 12.51 -20.91 5.77
C VAL A 320 12.78 -22.06 6.74
N SER A 321 12.53 -23.28 6.28
CA SER A 321 12.79 -24.52 7.00
C SER A 321 13.92 -25.29 6.31
N GLU A 322 15.16 -25.11 6.78
CA GLU A 322 16.33 -25.82 6.26
C GLU A 322 16.38 -27.28 6.74
N TYR A 323 16.75 -28.20 5.85
CA TYR A 323 16.91 -29.61 6.17
C TYR A 323 18.05 -30.25 5.38
N SER A 324 18.68 -31.26 6.01
CA SER A 324 19.66 -32.12 5.37
C SER A 324 19.02 -33.45 4.99
N THR A 325 19.13 -33.87 3.74
CA THR A 325 18.81 -35.25 3.35
C THR A 325 19.92 -36.16 3.87
N LYS A 326 19.59 -37.04 4.84
CA LYS A 326 20.51 -38.10 5.29
C LYS A 326 20.68 -39.19 4.23
#